data_AF-A0A536IB20-F1
#
_entry.id   AF-A0A536IB20-F1
#
_cell.length_a   1.000
_cell.length_b   1.000
_cell.length_c   1.000
_cell.angle_alpha   90.00
_cell.angle_beta   90.00
_cell.angle_gamma   90.00
#
_symmetry.space_group_name_H-M   'P 1'
#
loop_
_entity.id
_entity.type
_entity.pdbx_description
1 polymer ?
#
loop_
_entity_poly.entity_id
_entity_poly.type
_entity_poly.pdbx_seq_one_letter_code
_entity_poly.pdbx_strand_id
1 'polypeptide(L)'
;GSRIKRAVMAAREVRHPFEPELSFLYGTIFTGPPLGDDAHSRNVCVFAEGEVDRSPTGTGVSARLAIEHARGRVGVAEAFAVESIIGTRFVGRVARTARFGPHDAVVPEVEGSAWITGRSELLFAPDDPLAGGFILR
;
A
#
# COMPACT_ATOMS: atom_id res chain seq x y z
N GLY A 1 -5.90 -12.43 1.37
CA GLY A 1 -4.69 -11.85 0.79
C GLY A 1 -3.59 -12.87 0.60
N SER A 2 -3.08 -13.47 1.69
CA SER A 2 -1.85 -14.29 1.67
C SER A 2 -1.86 -15.48 0.70
N ARG A 3 -3.02 -16.14 0.48
CA ARG A 3 -3.15 -17.19 -0.55
C ARG A 3 -2.90 -16.67 -1.97
N ILE A 4 -3.42 -15.48 -2.29
CA ILE A 4 -3.22 -14.83 -3.59
C ILE A 4 -1.76 -14.43 -3.77
N LYS A 5 -1.17 -13.74 -2.77
CA LYS A 5 0.26 -13.38 -2.76
C LYS A 5 1.16 -14.59 -3.06
N ARG A 6 0.99 -15.69 -2.33
CA ARG A 6 1.78 -16.92 -2.53
C ARG A 6 1.57 -17.53 -3.92
N ALA A 7 0.33 -17.60 -4.39
CA ALA A 7 0.04 -18.14 -5.72
C ALA A 7 0.68 -17.29 -6.84
N VAL A 8 0.64 -15.96 -6.74
CA VAL A 8 1.27 -15.07 -7.72
C VAL A 8 2.79 -15.22 -7.71
N MET A 9 3.43 -15.22 -6.54
CA MET A 9 4.88 -15.40 -6.41
C MET A 9 5.37 -16.77 -6.91
N ALA A 10 4.56 -17.82 -6.75
CA ALA A 10 4.89 -19.14 -7.28
C ALA A 10 4.73 -19.23 -8.80
N ALA A 11 3.82 -18.44 -9.39
CA ALA A 11 3.52 -18.48 -10.82
C ALA A 11 4.34 -17.49 -11.66
N ARG A 12 4.87 -16.43 -11.05
CA ARG A 12 5.46 -15.28 -11.76
C ARG A 12 6.57 -14.66 -10.95
N GLU A 13 7.63 -14.26 -11.65
CA GLU A 13 8.68 -13.44 -11.04
C GLU A 13 8.30 -11.96 -11.05
N VAL A 14 8.53 -11.27 -9.94
CA VAL A 14 8.34 -9.82 -9.81
C VAL A 14 9.71 -9.19 -9.63
N ARG A 15 10.24 -8.54 -10.67
CA ARG A 15 11.57 -7.92 -10.65
C ARG A 15 11.48 -6.41 -10.53
N HIS A 16 12.24 -5.83 -9.61
CA HIS A 16 12.53 -4.41 -9.64
C HIS A 16 13.66 -4.15 -10.65
N PRO A 17 13.57 -3.11 -11.52
CA PRO A 17 14.51 -2.93 -12.63
C PRO A 17 15.98 -2.75 -12.23
N PHE A 18 16.25 -2.27 -11.01
CA PHE A 18 17.60 -1.89 -10.56
C PHE A 18 18.01 -2.48 -9.22
N GLU A 19 17.07 -2.99 -8.41
CA GLU A 19 17.33 -3.33 -7.01
C GLU A 19 16.82 -4.75 -6.72
N PRO A 20 17.69 -5.77 -6.75
CA PRO A 20 17.28 -7.16 -6.53
C PRO A 20 16.53 -7.38 -5.20
N GLU A 21 16.88 -6.64 -4.15
CA GLU A 21 16.23 -6.75 -2.83
C GLU A 21 14.77 -6.27 -2.84
N LEU A 22 14.37 -5.43 -3.81
CA LEU A 22 12.99 -4.98 -4.01
C LEU A 22 12.19 -5.90 -4.95
N SER A 23 12.78 -7.00 -5.43
CA SER A 23 12.17 -7.94 -6.38
C SER A 23 11.28 -8.97 -5.69
N PHE A 24 10.25 -8.49 -4.99
CA PHE A 24 9.25 -9.33 -4.34
C PHE A 24 7.87 -8.68 -4.34
N LEU A 25 6.82 -9.49 -4.18
CA LEU A 25 5.46 -8.98 -4.01
C LEU A 25 5.21 -8.62 -2.54
N TYR A 26 5.09 -7.32 -2.25
CA TYR A 26 4.82 -6.81 -0.90
C TYR A 26 3.56 -7.40 -0.28
N GLY A 27 2.43 -7.31 -1.00
CA GLY A 27 1.11 -7.67 -0.49
C GLY A 27 0.06 -7.83 -1.58
N THR A 28 -1.17 -8.06 -1.15
CA THR A 28 -2.36 -8.11 -2.01
C THR A 28 -3.31 -7.01 -1.58
N ILE A 29 -3.68 -6.13 -2.50
CA ILE A 29 -4.69 -5.09 -2.26
C ILE A 29 -6.00 -5.55 -2.85
N PHE A 30 -7.02 -5.69 -2.02
CA PHE A 30 -8.41 -5.83 -2.46
C PHE A 30 -8.98 -4.45 -2.73
N THR A 31 -9.54 -4.26 -3.92
CA THR A 31 -10.23 -3.04 -4.30
C THR A 31 -11.73 -3.28 -4.37
N GLY A 32 -12.54 -2.33 -3.92
CA GLY A 32 -14.00 -2.39 -4.00
C GLY A 32 -14.62 -1.02 -4.25
N PRO A 33 -15.97 -0.97 -4.39
CA PRO A 33 -16.68 0.29 -4.44
C PRO A 33 -16.43 1.09 -3.14
N PRO A 34 -16.47 2.43 -3.21
CA PRO A 34 -16.40 3.27 -2.03
C PRO A 34 -17.59 3.03 -1.09
N LEU A 35 -17.46 3.48 0.16
CA LEU A 35 -18.53 3.52 1.16
C LEU A 35 -19.44 4.73 0.93
N GLY A 36 -18.87 5.87 0.53
CA GLY A 36 -19.59 7.09 0.18
C GLY A 36 -19.48 7.47 -1.30
N ASP A 37 -20.12 8.58 -1.67
CA ASP A 37 -20.14 9.09 -3.05
C ASP A 37 -18.91 9.97 -3.39
N ASP A 38 -18.06 10.28 -2.40
CA ASP A 38 -16.96 11.24 -2.50
C ASP A 38 -15.57 10.58 -2.67
N ALA A 39 -15.54 9.25 -2.86
CA ALA A 39 -14.33 8.48 -3.11
C ALA A 39 -14.45 7.67 -4.41
N HIS A 40 -13.31 7.35 -5.01
CA HIS A 40 -13.28 6.57 -6.26
C HIS A 40 -13.36 5.06 -6.00
N SER A 41 -12.81 4.62 -4.86
CA SER A 41 -12.74 3.21 -4.49
C SER A 41 -12.35 3.03 -3.03
N ARG A 42 -12.38 1.79 -2.55
CA ARG A 42 -11.84 1.37 -1.26
C ARG A 42 -10.74 0.34 -1.44
N ASN A 43 -9.72 0.41 -0.59
CA ASN A 43 -8.61 -0.53 -0.51
C ASN A 43 -8.59 -1.29 0.82
N VAL A 44 -8.19 -2.56 0.73
CA VAL A 44 -7.74 -3.35 1.89
C VAL A 44 -6.46 -4.05 1.51
N CYS A 45 -5.32 -3.61 2.07
CA CYS A 45 -4.04 -4.27 1.85
C CYS A 45 -3.80 -5.38 2.87
N VAL A 46 -3.53 -6.58 2.37
CA VAL A 46 -3.03 -7.71 3.16
C VAL A 46 -1.56 -7.91 2.81
N PHE A 47 -0.67 -7.71 3.77
CA PHE A 47 0.77 -7.65 3.54
C PHE A 47 1.56 -8.43 4.58
N ALA A 48 2.90 -8.41 4.43
CA ALA A 48 3.84 -9.17 5.22
C ALA A 48 3.38 -10.63 5.31
N GLU A 49 3.12 -11.07 6.53
CA GLU A 49 2.76 -12.42 6.86
C GLU A 49 1.24 -12.61 7.01
N GLY A 50 0.40 -11.64 6.64
CA GLY A 50 -1.06 -11.68 6.85
C GLY A 50 -1.62 -10.49 7.62
N GLU A 51 -0.81 -9.46 7.82
CA GLU A 51 -1.24 -8.20 8.41
C GLU A 51 -2.22 -7.47 7.50
N VAL A 52 -3.10 -6.67 8.10
CA VAL A 52 -4.10 -5.87 7.40
C VAL A 52 -3.83 -4.39 7.65
N ASP A 53 -3.66 -3.63 6.59
CA ASP A 53 -3.52 -2.17 6.70
C ASP A 53 -4.88 -1.53 7.00
N ARG A 54 -4.91 -0.66 8.01
CA ARG A 54 -6.10 0.10 8.41
C ARG A 54 -6.21 1.41 7.63
N SER A 55 -5.14 1.84 6.97
CA SER A 55 -5.15 2.95 6.03
C SER A 55 -5.51 2.46 4.62
N PRO A 56 -5.75 3.38 3.66
CA PRO A 56 -5.89 3.03 2.24
C PRO A 56 -4.61 2.50 1.58
N THR A 57 -3.50 2.45 2.33
CA THR A 57 -2.14 2.04 1.92
C THR A 57 -1.52 3.00 0.92
N GLY A 58 -0.67 3.93 1.36
CA GLY A 58 -0.11 4.99 0.50
C GLY A 58 0.66 4.49 -0.73
N THR A 59 1.51 3.47 -0.56
CA THR A 59 2.18 2.80 -1.70
C THR A 59 1.18 2.06 -2.60
N GLY A 60 0.08 1.58 -2.03
CA GLY A 60 -1.04 1.00 -2.75
C GLY A 60 -1.80 2.01 -3.60
N VAL A 61 -2.09 3.19 -3.05
CA VAL A 61 -2.68 4.33 -3.78
C VAL A 61 -1.74 4.78 -4.91
N SER A 62 -0.43 4.84 -4.64
CA SER A 62 0.60 5.14 -5.65
C SER A 62 0.59 4.15 -6.82
N ALA A 63 0.56 2.85 -6.53
CA ALA A 63 0.45 1.81 -7.55
C ALA A 63 -0.88 1.86 -8.32
N ARG A 64 -1.98 2.19 -7.63
CA ARG A 64 -3.30 2.40 -8.25
C ARG A 64 -3.28 3.58 -9.22
N LEU A 65 -2.72 4.72 -8.83
CA LEU A 65 -2.55 5.88 -9.72
C LEU A 65 -1.80 5.50 -11.00
N ALA A 66 -0.69 4.75 -10.89
CA ALA A 66 0.06 4.29 -12.05
C ALA A 66 -0.80 3.43 -13.00
N ILE A 67 -1.57 2.48 -12.45
CA ILE A 67 -2.46 1.61 -13.22
C ILE A 67 -3.60 2.40 -13.88
N GLU A 68 -4.25 3.30 -13.14
CA GLU A 68 -5.40 4.06 -13.63
C GLU A 68 -4.98 5.11 -14.67
N HIS A 69 -3.82 5.76 -14.48
CA HIS A 69 -3.22 6.65 -15.47
C HIS A 69 -2.82 5.90 -16.75
N ALA A 70 -2.16 4.74 -16.64
CA ALA A 70 -1.84 3.90 -17.81
C ALA A 70 -3.08 3.44 -18.58
N ARG A 71 -4.24 3.39 -17.92
CA ARG A 71 -5.55 3.07 -18.53
C ARG A 71 -6.32 4.32 -19.01
N GLY A 72 -5.74 5.51 -18.89
CA GLY A 72 -6.37 6.77 -19.30
C GLY A 72 -7.57 7.19 -18.44
N ARG A 73 -7.71 6.67 -17.22
CA ARG A 73 -8.83 6.95 -16.32
C ARG A 73 -8.56 8.01 -15.27
N VAL A 74 -7.30 8.38 -15.08
CA VAL A 74 -6.86 9.48 -14.20
C VAL A 74 -5.78 10.25 -14.93
N GLY A 75 -5.97 11.56 -15.09
CA GLY A 75 -5.02 12.47 -15.69
C GLY A 75 -3.94 12.96 -14.72
N VAL A 76 -2.98 13.72 -15.26
CA VAL A 76 -2.02 14.47 -14.45
C VAL A 76 -2.75 15.54 -13.64
N ALA A 77 -2.37 15.71 -12.38
CA ALA A 77 -2.97 16.58 -11.38
C ALA A 77 -4.44 16.29 -11.01
N GLU A 78 -5.07 15.26 -11.58
CA GLU A 78 -6.42 14.84 -11.20
C GLU A 78 -6.41 14.13 -9.85
N ALA A 79 -7.35 14.50 -8.98
CA ALA A 79 -7.48 13.95 -7.65
C ALA A 79 -8.14 12.57 -7.67
N PHE A 80 -7.53 11.60 -6.99
CA PHE A 80 -7.99 10.23 -6.89
C PHE A 80 -8.12 9.82 -5.42
N ALA A 81 -9.36 9.75 -4.96
CA ALA A 81 -9.70 9.51 -3.57
C ALA A 81 -9.89 8.01 -3.28
N VAL A 82 -9.25 7.50 -2.24
CA VAL A 82 -9.33 6.08 -1.86
C VAL A 82 -9.59 5.93 -0.37
N GLU A 83 -10.57 5.11 -0.04
CA GLU A 83 -10.93 4.76 1.34
C GLU A 83 -10.21 3.49 1.84
N SER A 84 -10.18 3.32 3.15
CA SER A 84 -9.72 2.11 3.84
C SER A 84 -10.88 1.23 4.30
N ILE A 85 -10.56 0.06 4.87
CA ILE A 85 -11.54 -0.84 5.50
C ILE A 85 -12.31 -0.21 6.67
N ILE A 86 -11.75 0.81 7.32
CA ILE A 86 -12.37 1.53 8.45
C ILE A 86 -12.89 2.92 8.08
N GLY A 87 -12.98 3.24 6.79
CA GLY A 87 -13.52 4.52 6.30
C GLY A 87 -12.58 5.73 6.41
N THR A 88 -11.29 5.52 6.72
CA THR A 88 -10.28 6.59 6.57
C THR A 88 -9.91 6.77 5.09
N ARG A 89 -9.37 7.94 4.73
CA ARG A 89 -9.15 8.33 3.33
C ARG A 89 -7.77 8.88 3.08
N PHE A 90 -7.25 8.61 1.89
CA PHE A 90 -6.14 9.32 1.26
C PHE A 90 -6.59 9.92 -0.06
N VAL A 91 -5.96 11.02 -0.44
CA VAL A 91 -6.12 11.63 -1.78
C VAL A 91 -4.80 11.50 -2.50
N GLY A 92 -4.82 10.79 -3.62
CA GLY A 92 -3.69 10.67 -4.51
C GLY A 92 -3.82 11.57 -5.73
N ARG A 93 -2.70 11.94 -6.37
CA ARG A 93 -2.70 12.47 -7.74
C ARG A 93 -1.42 12.09 -8.47
N VAL A 94 -1.49 12.01 -9.80
CA VAL A 94 -0.28 11.93 -10.63
C VAL A 94 0.32 13.32 -10.74
N ALA A 95 1.47 13.57 -10.10
CA ALA A 95 2.12 14.88 -10.16
C ALA A 95 2.75 15.14 -11.54
N ARG A 96 3.39 14.10 -12.09
CA ARG A 96 3.96 14.11 -13.45
C ARG A 96 4.16 12.69 -13.96
N THR A 97 4.33 12.55 -15.27
CA THR A 97 4.80 11.31 -15.89
C THR A 97 6.33 11.24 -15.85
N ALA A 98 6.86 10.03 -15.98
CA ALA A 98 8.28 9.75 -15.97
C ALA A 98 8.57 8.45 -16.75
N ARG A 99 9.86 8.13 -16.87
CA ARG A 99 10.36 6.81 -17.26
C ARG A 99 11.18 6.25 -16.11
N PHE A 100 11.01 4.96 -15.81
CA PHE A 100 11.80 4.27 -14.79
C PHE A 100 12.34 2.96 -15.38
N GLY A 101 13.61 2.99 -15.78
CA GLY A 101 14.20 1.94 -16.60
C GLY A 101 13.42 1.76 -17.91
N PRO A 102 12.99 0.53 -18.25
CA PRO A 102 12.26 0.27 -19.50
C PRO A 102 10.77 0.64 -19.43
N HIS A 103 10.26 1.08 -18.27
CA HIS A 103 8.83 1.29 -18.04
C HIS A 103 8.42 2.76 -18.12
N ASP A 104 7.22 3.00 -18.65
CA ASP A 104 6.49 4.24 -18.40
C ASP A 104 6.06 4.28 -16.93
N ALA A 105 6.22 5.44 -16.30
CA ALA A 105 6.03 5.63 -14.89
C ALA A 105 5.29 6.93 -14.59
N VAL A 106 4.84 7.06 -13.35
CA VAL A 106 4.30 8.30 -12.79
C VAL A 106 5.05 8.63 -11.52
N VAL A 107 5.07 9.90 -11.17
CA VAL A 107 5.44 10.37 -9.82
C VAL A 107 4.14 10.64 -9.08
N PRO A 108 3.68 9.72 -8.21
CA PRO A 108 2.46 9.90 -7.45
C PRO A 108 2.72 10.79 -6.23
N GLU A 109 1.73 11.61 -5.90
CA GLU A 109 1.62 12.26 -4.60
C GLU A 109 0.45 11.64 -3.83
N VAL A 110 0.62 11.43 -2.53
CA VAL A 110 -0.41 10.89 -1.65
C VAL A 110 -0.51 11.77 -0.42
N GLU A 111 -1.71 12.28 -0.19
CA GLU A 111 -2.05 13.14 0.93
C GLU A 111 -2.88 12.37 1.97
N GLY A 112 -2.56 12.59 3.23
CA GLY A 112 -3.27 12.06 4.39
C GLY A 112 -2.86 12.81 5.65
N SER A 113 -3.44 12.40 6.78
CA SER A 113 -3.18 13.00 8.09
C SER A 113 -2.73 11.95 9.09
N ALA A 114 -1.95 12.40 10.07
CA ALA A 114 -1.51 11.60 11.21
C ALA A 114 -1.67 12.40 12.50
N TRP A 115 -1.82 11.71 13.62
CA TRP A 115 -2.03 12.30 14.94
C TRP A 115 -1.09 11.67 15.96
N ILE A 116 -0.64 12.48 16.92
CA ILE A 116 0.11 11.96 18.07
C ILE A 116 -0.85 11.13 18.93
N THR A 117 -0.53 9.85 19.12
CA THR A 117 -1.35 8.93 19.93
C THR A 117 -0.78 8.70 21.33
N GLY A 118 0.50 9.04 21.55
CA GLY A 118 1.14 8.88 22.83
C GLY A 118 2.66 9.06 22.76
N ARG A 119 3.29 9.00 23.93
CA ARG A 119 4.73 8.89 24.12
C ARG A 119 4.98 7.68 25.00
N SER A 120 5.91 6.82 24.60
CA SER A 120 6.16 5.55 25.29
C SER A 120 7.64 5.38 25.61
N GLU A 121 7.92 4.75 26.74
CA GLU A 121 9.22 4.19 27.09
C GLU A 121 9.07 2.68 27.14
N LEU A 122 9.84 1.95 26.33
CA LEU A 122 9.81 0.49 26.26
C LEU A 122 11.03 -0.06 27.00
N LEU A 123 10.79 -0.90 28.01
CA LEU A 123 11.83 -1.50 28.86
C LEU A 123 11.79 -3.02 28.72
N PHE A 124 12.95 -3.64 28.56
CA PHE A 124 13.11 -5.09 28.40
C PHE A 124 14.09 -5.61 29.44
N ALA A 125 13.63 -6.49 30.33
CA ALA A 125 14.50 -7.08 31.35
C ALA A 125 15.38 -8.18 30.73
N PRO A 126 16.67 -8.30 31.11
CA PRO A 126 17.55 -9.33 30.57
C PRO A 126 17.09 -10.77 30.81
N ASP A 127 16.29 -10.99 31.85
CA ASP A 127 15.75 -12.28 32.28
C ASP A 127 14.28 -12.50 31.89
N ASP A 128 13.67 -11.58 31.13
CA ASP A 128 12.30 -11.75 30.63
C ASP A 128 12.27 -12.81 29.50
N PRO A 129 11.62 -13.97 29.71
CA PRO A 129 11.56 -15.04 28.72
C PRO A 129 10.75 -14.67 27.46
N LEU A 130 9.99 -13.56 27.50
CA LEU A 130 9.16 -13.06 26.41
C LEU A 130 9.65 -11.71 25.87
N ALA A 131 10.89 -11.29 26.16
CA ALA A 131 11.45 -10.01 25.71
C ALA A 131 11.42 -9.84 24.17
N GLY A 132 11.46 -10.94 23.41
CA GLY A 132 11.34 -10.93 21.95
C GLY A 132 9.89 -10.84 21.42
N GLY A 133 8.91 -10.81 22.31
CA GLY A 133 7.49 -10.90 21.97
C GLY A 133 7.09 -12.29 21.46
N PHE A 134 5.82 -12.40 21.07
CA PHE A 134 5.27 -13.59 20.41
C PHE A 134 4.14 -13.16 19.46
N ILE A 135 3.77 -14.04 18.53
CA ILE A 135 2.71 -13.77 17.56
C ILE A 135 1.72 -14.94 17.50
N LEU A 136 0.44 -14.63 17.60
CA LEU A 136 -0.68 -15.56 17.41
C LEU A 136 -1.72 -14.88 16.51
N ARG A 137 -2.16 -15.56 15.47
CA ARG A 137 -3.09 -15.03 14.44
C ARG A 137 -3.62 -16.14 13.54
#